data_AF-A0A925CL72-F1
#
_entry.id   AF-A0A925CL72-F1
#
_cell.length_a   1.000
_cell.length_b   1.000
_cell.length_c   1.000
_cell.angle_alpha   90.00
_cell.angle_beta   90.00
_cell.angle_gamma   90.00
#
_symmetry.space_group_name_H-M   'P 1'
#
loop_
_entity.id
_entity.type
_entity.pdbx_description
1 polymer ?
#
loop_
_entity_poly.entity_id
_entity_poly.type
_entity_poly.pdbx_seq_one_letter_code
_entity_poly.pdbx_strand_id
1 'polypeptide(L)' 'MENAIRSAIIKFEQEFMGRGPDEVRAFIVKDLVVVRLKGVLTPAERQLAKTVEG' A
#
# COMPACT_ATOMS: atom_id res chain seq x y z
N MET A 1 -16.64 7.60 1.90
CA MET A 1 -15.95 7.41 0.62
C MET A 1 -14.50 6.93 0.83
N GLU A 2 -13.67 7.65 1.58
CA GLU A 2 -12.28 7.26 1.87
C GLU A 2 -12.13 5.82 2.43
N ASN A 3 -12.99 5.42 3.36
CA ASN A 3 -12.99 4.04 3.88
C ASN A 3 -13.30 2.98 2.81
N ALA A 4 -14.17 3.30 1.84
CA ALA A 4 -14.48 2.38 0.76
C ALA A 4 -13.28 2.23 -0.20
N ILE A 5 -12.60 3.35 -0.51
CA ILE A 5 -11.36 3.36 -1.27
C ILE A 5 -10.29 2.55 -0.53
N ARG A 6 -10.10 2.79 0.77
CA ARG A 6 -9.18 2.03 1.61
C ARG A 6 -9.44 0.53 1.53
N SER A 7 -10.70 0.10 1.73
CA SER A 7 -11.06 -1.32 1.70
C SER A 7 -10.87 -1.93 0.31
N ALA A 8 -11.20 -1.21 -0.76
CA ALA A 8 -10.98 -1.65 -2.13
C ALA A 8 -9.49 -1.87 -2.42
N ILE A 9 -8.63 -0.96 -1.95
CA ILE A 9 -7.18 -1.07 -2.12
C ILE A 9 -6.60 -2.24 -1.32
N ILE A 10 -7.04 -2.46 -0.08
CA ILE A 10 -6.61 -3.63 0.71
C ILE A 10 -6.97 -4.92 -0.02
N LYS A 11 -8.20 -5.02 -0.53
CA LYS A 11 -8.67 -6.19 -1.26
C LYS A 11 -7.85 -6.42 -2.54
N PHE A 12 -7.61 -5.36 -3.32
CA PHE A 12 -6.81 -5.42 -4.53
C PHE A 12 -5.38 -5.93 -4.27
N GLU A 13 -4.69 -5.37 -3.26
CA GLU A 13 -3.34 -5.81 -2.88
C GLU A 13 -3.32 -7.28 -2.45
N GLN A 14 -4.30 -7.71 -1.65
CA GLN A 14 -4.41 -9.11 -1.21
C GLN A 14 -4.66 -10.07 -2.39
N GLU A 15 -5.53 -9.70 -3.33
CA GLU A 15 -5.85 -10.53 -4.49
C GLU A 15 -4.68 -10.62 -5.48
N PHE A 16 -3.92 -9.54 -5.66
CA PHE A 16 -2.84 -9.49 -6.64
C PHE A 16 -1.49 -9.95 -6.09
N MET A 17 -1.13 -9.49 -4.88
CA MET A 17 0.18 -9.75 -4.25
C MET A 17 0.15 -10.93 -3.26
N GLY A 18 -1.03 -11.49 -2.99
CA GLY A 18 -1.23 -12.56 -1.98
C GLY A 18 -1.01 -12.10 -0.53
N ARG A 19 -0.79 -10.81 -0.31
CA ARG A 19 -0.52 -10.18 0.99
C ARG A 19 -0.98 -8.73 0.97
N GLY A 20 -1.37 -8.21 2.14
CA GLY A 20 -1.79 -6.81 2.28
C GLY A 20 -0.70 -5.92 2.89
N PRO A 21 -0.76 -4.60 2.68
CA PRO A 21 0.03 -3.62 3.42
C PRO A 21 -0.34 -3.60 4.92
N ASP A 22 0.62 -3.23 5.77
CA ASP A 22 0.41 -3.04 7.21
C ASP A 22 -0.58 -1.91 7.50
N GLU A 23 -0.55 -0.85 6.70
CA GLU A 23 -1.46 0.28 6.84
C GLU A 23 -1.86 0.85 5.47
N VAL A 24 -3.15 1.12 5.31
CA VAL A 24 -3.69 1.88 4.18
C VAL A 24 -4.45 3.08 4.70
N ARG A 25 -4.12 4.26 4.19
CA ARG A 25 -4.89 5.49 4.39
C ARG A 25 -5.26 6.08 3.04
N ALA A 26 -6.52 6.51 2.91
CA ALA A 26 -7.01 7.22 1.74
C ALA A 26 -7.49 8.60 2.19
N PHE A 27 -7.17 9.62 1.40
CA PHE A 27 -7.56 11.00 1.64
C PHE A 27 -8.12 11.58 0.35
N ILE A 28 -9.22 12.32 0.46
CA ILE A 28 -9.76 13.11 -0.65
C ILE A 28 -9.30 14.56 -0.44
N VAL A 29 -8.52 15.08 -1.39
CA VAL A 29 -7.98 16.44 -1.35
C VAL A 29 -8.45 17.15 -2.61
N LYS A 30 -9.53 17.95 -2.48
CA LYS A 30 -10.24 18.56 -3.61
C LYS A 30 -10.71 17.49 -4.60
N ASP A 31 -10.15 17.51 -5.81
CA ASP A 31 -10.40 16.60 -6.93
C ASP A 31 -9.41 15.43 -6.98
N LEU A 32 -8.48 15.35 -6.03
CA LEU A 32 -7.48 14.29 -5.94
C LEU A 32 -7.86 13.26 -4.87
N VAL A 33 -7.51 12.01 -5.14
CA VAL A 33 -7.48 10.94 -4.16
C VAL A 33 -6.04 10.56 -3.89
N VAL A 34 -5.58 10.72 -2.66
CA VAL A 34 -4.24 10.32 -2.22
C VAL A 34 -4.36 9.05 -1.38
N VAL A 35 -3.71 7.97 -1.84
CA VAL A 35 -3.66 6.71 -1.11
C VAL A 35 -2.23 6.46 -0.65
N ARG A 36 -2.05 6.28 0.66
CA ARG A 36 -0.77 5.90 1.27
C ARG A 36 -0.82 4.45 1.72
N LEU A 37 0.11 3.67 1.22
CA LEU A 37 0.40 2.31 1.69
C LEU A 37 1.66 2.32 2.55
N LYS A 38 1.64 1.59 3.65
CA LYS A 38 2.83 1.32 4.48
C LYS A 38 3.01 -0.17 4.66
N GLY A 39 4.26 -0.59 4.84
CA GLY A 39 4.57 -2.00 5.09
C GLY A 39 4.48 -2.90 3.87
N VAL A 40 4.40 -2.33 2.65
CA VAL A 40 4.24 -3.10 1.40
C VAL A 40 5.43 -3.99 1.08
N LEU A 41 6.62 -3.69 1.58
CA LEU A 41 7.79 -4.55 1.33
C LEU A 41 7.80 -5.77 2.26
N THR A 42 8.21 -6.94 1.76
CA THR A 42 8.54 -8.09 2.62
C THR A 42 9.81 -7.82 3.41
N PRO A 43 10.10 -8.60 4.47
CA PRO A 43 11.40 -8.53 5.13
C PRO A 43 12.59 -8.72 4.18
N ALA A 44 12.47 -9.61 3.18
CA ALA A 44 13.52 -9.84 2.19
C ALA A 44 13.70 -8.61 1.26
N GLU A 45 12.61 -8.07 0.72
CA GLU A 45 12.63 -6.85 -0.10
C GLU A 45 13.17 -5.65 0.67
N ARG A 46 12.87 -5.55 1.98
CA ARG A 46 13.44 -4.51 2.86
C ARG A 46 14.94 -4.65 3.05
N GLN A 47 15.50 -5.86 2.99
CA GLN A 47 16.95 -6.06 3.08
C GLN A 47 17.62 -5.69 1.77
N LEU A 48 17.04 -6.10 0.64
CA LEU A 48 17.49 -5.74 -0.70
C LEU A 48 17.53 -4.21 -0.87
N ALA A 49 16.42 -3.53 -0.58
CA ALA A 49 16.30 -2.07 -0.70
C ALA A 49 17.27 -1.23 0.16
N LYS A 50 18.11 -1.84 1.02
CA LYS A 50 19.20 -1.15 1.73
C LYS A 50 20.46 -0.97 0.90
N THR A 51 20.60 -1.71 -0.21
CA THR A 51 21.74 -1.59 -1.11
C THR A 51 21.41 -0.64 -2.26
N VAL A 52 22.44 -0.05 -2.88
CA VAL A 52 22.26 0.86 -4.04
C VAL A 52 21.79 0.09 -5.28
N GLU A 53 22.05 -1.21 -5.33
CA GLU A 53 21.74 -2.09 -6.45
C GLU A 53 20.32 -2.70 -6.35
N GLY A 54 19.73 -2.70 -5.14
CA GLY A 54 18.46 -3.36 -4.84
C GLY A 54 18.69 -4.82 -4.47
#